data_AF-A0A8X6U892-F1
#
_entry.id   AF-A0A8X6U892-F1
#
_cell.length_a   1.000
_cell.length_b   1.000
_cell.length_c   1.000
_cell.angle_alpha   90.00
_cell.angle_beta   90.00
_cell.angle_gamma   90.00
#
_symmetry.space_group_name_H-M   'P 1'
#
loop_
_entity.id
_entity.type
_entity.pdbx_description
1 polymer ?
#
loop_
_entity_poly.entity_id
_entity_poly.type
_entity_poly.pdbx_seq_one_letter_code
_entity_poly.pdbx_strand_id
1 'polypeptide(L)'
;MKANIVSVINTKIDVIADKVDKNEERLGEIEKNIEKNEERFGEITLEIGKLKEAMKVDISAEKSNFVKENIREQEISQDQPDIAKPNIKISTYDGKTSWQVYKTQFSIVANGNGWDPVTKARQLAASLPTESADVLRTVPEEEQLNFEALTEALELRFGEKCLKGFSRMQLKSLQQRQSETLQDLATDVERLSHLAFADCPADVRDTLAL
;
A
#
# COMPACT_ATOMS: atom_id res chain seq x y z
N MET A 1 -7.10 55.52 32.78
CA MET A 1 -6.62 54.15 32.46
C MET A 1 -7.74 53.23 31.93
N LYS A 2 -8.89 53.10 32.62
CA LYS A 2 -10.00 52.21 32.19
C LYS A 2 -10.57 52.50 30.79
N ALA A 3 -10.80 53.77 30.43
CA ALA A 3 -11.35 54.14 29.12
C ALA A 3 -10.46 53.73 27.93
N ASN A 4 -9.14 53.73 28.11
CA ASN A 4 -8.19 53.38 27.04
C ASN A 4 -8.19 51.87 26.77
N ILE A 5 -8.34 51.06 27.83
CA ILE A 5 -8.45 49.59 27.72
C ILE A 5 -9.73 49.20 26.97
N VAL A 6 -10.86 49.85 27.28
CA VAL A 6 -12.14 49.61 26.58
C VAL A 6 -12.03 49.97 25.10
N SER A 7 -11.39 51.10 24.77
CA SER A 7 -11.17 51.48 23.36
C SER A 7 -10.38 50.43 22.60
N VAL A 8 -9.26 49.94 23.16
CA VAL A 8 -8.42 48.92 22.51
C VAL A 8 -9.16 47.59 22.35
N ILE A 9 -9.99 47.21 23.33
CA ILE A 9 -10.81 46.00 23.25
C ILE A 9 -11.83 46.13 22.12
N ASN A 10 -12.54 47.25 22.03
CA ASN A 10 -13.52 47.48 20.95
C ASN A 10 -12.86 47.42 19.58
N THR A 11 -11.70 48.08 19.39
CA THR A 11 -10.97 48.00 18.11
C THR A 11 -10.55 46.57 17.76
N LYS A 12 -10.17 45.75 18.74
CA LYS A 12 -9.84 44.34 18.49
C LYS A 12 -11.09 43.51 18.16
N ILE A 13 -12.23 43.80 18.77
CA ILE A 13 -13.50 43.14 18.46
C ILE A 13 -13.90 43.45 17.02
N ASP A 14 -13.80 44.70 16.58
CA ASP A 14 -14.11 45.09 15.20
C ASP A 14 -13.21 44.35 14.20
N VAL A 15 -11.89 44.27 14.48
CA VAL A 15 -10.94 43.53 13.64
C VAL A 15 -11.23 42.02 13.62
N ILE A 16 -11.72 41.46 14.72
CA ILE A 16 -12.11 40.05 14.78
C ILE A 16 -13.38 39.82 13.97
N ALA A 17 -14.38 40.70 14.07
CA ALA A 17 -15.62 40.62 13.30
C ALA A 17 -15.31 40.64 11.79
N ASP A 18 -14.49 41.59 11.32
CA ASP A 18 -14.06 41.67 9.92
C ASP A 18 -13.35 40.39 9.43
N LYS A 19 -12.59 39.73 10.31
CA LYS A 19 -11.91 38.47 9.98
C LYS A 19 -12.87 37.28 9.95
N VAL A 20 -13.88 37.28 10.81
CA VAL A 20 -14.94 36.26 10.82
C VAL A 20 -15.74 36.35 9.54
N ASP A 21 -16.18 37.54 9.13
CA ASP A 21 -16.93 37.75 7.89
C ASP A 21 -16.15 37.27 6.66
N LYS A 22 -14.85 37.61 6.58
CA LYS A 22 -13.97 37.12 5.50
C LYS A 22 -13.78 35.61 5.51
N ASN A 23 -13.78 34.97 6.69
CA ASN A 23 -13.66 33.53 6.78
C ASN A 23 -14.95 32.82 6.38
N GLU A 24 -16.11 33.41 6.69
CA GLU A 24 -17.41 32.91 6.25
C GLU A 24 -17.54 32.95 4.71
N GLU A 25 -17.09 34.04 4.08
CA GLU A 25 -17.04 34.13 2.61
C GLU A 25 -16.14 33.04 1.99
N ARG A 26 -14.92 32.86 2.53
CA ARG A 26 -14.00 31.82 2.08
C ARG A 26 -14.53 30.40 2.29
N LEU A 27 -15.27 30.17 3.37
CA LEU A 27 -15.92 28.88 3.62
C LEU A 27 -16.97 28.59 2.55
N GLY A 28 -17.80 29.58 2.20
CA GLY A 28 -18.79 29.44 1.12
C GLY A 28 -18.15 29.11 -0.24
N GLU A 29 -17.01 29.72 -0.57
CA GLU A 29 -16.27 29.36 -1.79
C GLU A 29 -15.73 27.92 -1.76
N ILE A 30 -15.25 27.46 -0.60
CA ILE A 30 -14.75 26.09 -0.43
C ILE A 30 -15.90 25.08 -0.57
N GLU A 31 -17.05 25.33 0.05
CA GLU A 31 -18.24 24.47 -0.03
C GLU A 31 -18.69 24.30 -1.50
N LYS A 32 -18.76 25.40 -2.25
CA LYS A 32 -19.08 25.36 -3.68
C LYS A 32 -18.07 24.56 -4.50
N ASN A 33 -16.78 24.66 -4.17
CA ASN A 33 -15.75 23.88 -4.85
C ASN A 33 -15.79 22.39 -4.50
N ILE A 34 -16.19 22.05 -3.27
CA ILE A 34 -16.41 20.66 -2.85
C ILE A 34 -17.58 20.07 -3.62
N GLU A 35 -18.72 20.75 -3.67
CA GLU A 35 -19.91 20.31 -4.42
C GLU A 35 -19.57 20.03 -5.90
N LYS A 36 -18.87 20.97 -6.55
CA LYS A 36 -18.42 20.78 -7.95
C LYS A 36 -17.46 19.59 -8.12
N ASN A 37 -16.60 19.32 -7.13
CA ASN A 37 -15.69 18.18 -7.20
C ASN A 37 -16.43 16.85 -6.98
N GLU A 38 -17.43 16.81 -6.11
CA GLU A 38 -18.28 15.63 -5.89
C GLU A 38 -19.03 15.24 -7.17
N GLU A 39 -19.57 16.22 -7.90
CA GLU A 39 -20.19 15.98 -9.21
C GLU A 39 -19.19 15.34 -10.20
N ARG A 40 -17.99 15.91 -10.31
CA ARG A 40 -16.92 15.39 -11.18
C ARG A 40 -16.48 13.98 -10.78
N PHE A 41 -16.38 13.69 -9.48
CA PHE A 41 -16.06 12.34 -8.99
C PHE A 41 -17.16 11.34 -9.34
N GLY A 42 -18.43 11.76 -9.31
CA GLY A 42 -19.56 10.95 -9.77
C GLY A 42 -19.46 10.60 -11.25
N GLU A 43 -19.14 11.58 -12.10
CA GLU A 43 -18.93 11.37 -13.55
C GLU A 43 -17.78 10.39 -13.83
N ILE A 44 -16.63 10.59 -13.17
CA ILE A 44 -15.47 9.69 -13.31
C ILE A 44 -15.82 8.27 -12.87
N THR A 45 -16.59 8.11 -11.79
CA THR A 45 -17.02 6.80 -11.30
C THR A 45 -17.88 6.08 -12.32
N LEU A 46 -18.81 6.80 -12.98
CA LEU A 46 -19.63 6.25 -14.06
C LEU A 46 -18.79 5.86 -15.28
N GLU A 47 -17.80 6.68 -15.67
CA GLU A 47 -16.89 6.35 -16.78
C GLU A 47 -16.03 5.12 -16.48
N ILE A 48 -15.49 5.00 -15.27
CA ILE A 48 -14.73 3.81 -14.84
C ILE A 48 -15.62 2.56 -14.92
N GLY A 49 -16.90 2.64 -14.54
CA GLY A 49 -17.86 1.54 -14.68
C GLY A 49 -18.05 1.12 -16.14
N LYS A 50 -18.22 2.09 -17.05
CA LYS A 50 -18.34 1.81 -18.50
C LYS A 50 -17.07 1.18 -19.07
N LEU A 51 -15.89 1.69 -18.70
CA LEU A 51 -14.60 1.14 -19.14
C LEU A 51 -14.37 -0.28 -18.60
N LYS A 52 -14.74 -0.56 -17.35
CA LYS A 52 -14.69 -1.91 -16.78
C LYS A 52 -15.58 -2.90 -17.54
N GLU A 53 -16.80 -2.51 -17.87
CA GLU A 53 -17.71 -3.36 -18.66
C GLU A 53 -17.24 -3.55 -20.10
N ALA A 54 -16.76 -2.49 -20.77
CA ALA A 54 -16.20 -2.60 -22.12
C ALA A 54 -14.98 -3.54 -22.15
N MET A 55 -14.06 -3.39 -21.20
CA MET A 55 -12.86 -4.23 -21.08
C MET A 55 -13.21 -5.71 -20.77
N LYS A 56 -14.30 -5.97 -20.04
CA LYS A 56 -14.81 -7.33 -19.82
C LYS A 56 -15.34 -7.97 -21.10
N VAL A 57 -15.96 -7.17 -21.99
CA VAL A 57 -16.48 -7.63 -23.29
C VAL A 57 -15.35 -7.90 -24.30
N ASP A 58 -14.35 -7.02 -24.37
CA ASP A 58 -13.21 -7.21 -25.28
C ASP A 58 -12.33 -8.40 -24.88
N ILE A 59 -12.09 -8.59 -23.57
CA ILE A 59 -11.39 -9.79 -23.07
C ILE A 59 -12.15 -11.09 -23.39
N SER A 60 -13.48 -11.07 -23.43
CA SER A 60 -14.30 -12.23 -23.81
C SER A 60 -14.18 -12.57 -25.30
N ALA A 61 -14.16 -11.55 -26.17
CA ALA A 61 -13.99 -11.72 -27.61
C ALA A 61 -12.56 -12.18 -27.98
N GLU A 62 -11.53 -11.60 -27.34
CA GLU A 62 -10.13 -12.01 -27.53
C GLU A 62 -9.87 -13.44 -27.01
N LYS A 63 -10.41 -13.80 -25.83
CA LYS A 63 -10.30 -15.17 -25.29
C LYS A 63 -11.00 -16.20 -26.19
N SER A 64 -12.14 -15.85 -26.78
CA SER A 64 -12.87 -16.73 -27.70
C SER A 64 -12.10 -16.99 -29.01
N ASN A 65 -11.37 -16.00 -29.52
CA ASN A 65 -10.49 -16.17 -30.67
C ASN A 65 -9.16 -16.88 -30.31
N PHE A 66 -8.56 -16.57 -29.16
CA PHE A 66 -7.35 -17.26 -28.66
C PHE A 66 -7.60 -18.75 -28.35
N VAL A 67 -8.81 -19.12 -27.91
CA VAL A 67 -9.21 -20.53 -27.71
C VAL A 67 -9.41 -21.23 -29.06
N LYS A 68 -9.95 -20.56 -30.09
CA LYS A 68 -10.12 -21.17 -31.42
C LYS A 68 -8.82 -21.36 -32.19
N GLU A 69 -7.83 -20.49 -32.01
CA GLU A 69 -6.50 -20.63 -32.62
C GLU A 69 -5.64 -21.68 -31.89
N ASN A 70 -5.66 -21.75 -30.55
CA ASN A 70 -4.89 -22.74 -29.80
C ASN A 70 -5.42 -24.18 -29.87
N ILE A 71 -6.70 -24.40 -30.17
CA ILE A 71 -7.25 -25.76 -30.34
C ILE A 71 -6.72 -26.42 -31.62
N ARG A 72 -6.23 -25.66 -32.62
CA ARG A 72 -5.66 -26.23 -33.85
C ARG A 72 -4.19 -26.63 -33.74
N GLU A 73 -3.45 -26.12 -32.76
CA GLU A 73 -2.04 -26.48 -32.55
C GLU A 73 -1.83 -27.60 -31.53
N GLN A 74 -2.86 -28.05 -30.81
CA GLN A 74 -2.75 -29.13 -29.82
C GLN A 74 -2.88 -30.57 -30.36
N GLU A 75 -2.94 -30.77 -31.69
CA GLU A 75 -2.91 -32.12 -32.29
C GLU A 75 -1.62 -32.46 -33.05
N ILE A 76 -0.54 -31.68 -32.92
CA ILE A 76 0.74 -32.05 -33.54
C ILE A 76 1.89 -31.98 -32.52
N SER A 77 2.55 -33.14 -32.41
CA SER A 77 3.82 -33.41 -31.72
C SER A 77 3.74 -33.81 -30.24
N GLN A 78 3.37 -35.08 -30.04
CA GLN A 78 4.21 -35.98 -29.25
C GLN A 78 5.68 -35.86 -29.73
N ASP A 79 6.60 -35.89 -28.76
CA ASP A 79 8.07 -35.84 -28.85
C ASP A 79 8.73 -34.46 -29.08
N GLN A 80 9.05 -33.75 -27.98
CA GLN A 80 10.29 -32.95 -27.81
C GLN A 80 10.63 -32.72 -26.31
N PRO A 81 11.92 -32.55 -25.95
CA PRO A 81 12.46 -32.88 -24.63
C PRO A 81 12.22 -31.80 -23.56
N ASP A 82 12.10 -32.24 -22.30
CA ASP A 82 11.97 -31.44 -21.06
C ASP A 82 12.97 -30.27 -21.01
N ILE A 83 12.56 -29.08 -21.47
CA ILE A 83 13.20 -27.83 -21.04
C ILE A 83 12.61 -27.52 -19.67
N ALA A 84 13.34 -27.90 -18.62
CA ALA A 84 12.96 -27.68 -17.23
C ALA A 84 12.52 -26.23 -17.03
N LYS A 85 11.25 -26.03 -16.66
CA LYS A 85 10.74 -24.72 -16.22
C LYS A 85 11.67 -24.18 -15.13
N PRO A 86 12.11 -22.92 -15.20
CA PRO A 86 12.92 -22.35 -14.13
C PRO A 86 12.14 -22.44 -12.82
N ASN A 87 12.73 -23.09 -11.81
CA ASN A 87 12.17 -23.19 -10.47
C ASN A 87 12.85 -22.14 -9.60
N ILE A 88 12.53 -20.86 -9.85
CA ILE A 88 13.07 -19.77 -9.07
C ILE A 88 12.40 -19.80 -7.71
N LYS A 89 13.19 -20.04 -6.66
CA LYS A 89 12.70 -20.15 -5.29
C LYS A 89 12.31 -18.77 -4.76
N ILE A 90 11.10 -18.66 -4.22
CA ILE A 90 10.63 -17.44 -3.54
C ILE A 90 11.22 -17.38 -2.11
N SER A 91 11.59 -16.18 -1.67
CA SER A 91 11.99 -15.90 -0.29
C SER A 91 10.78 -15.89 0.64
N THR A 92 11.00 -16.21 1.92
CA THR A 92 9.96 -16.11 2.96
C THR A 92 9.76 -14.66 3.37
N TYR A 93 8.52 -14.25 3.65
CA TYR A 93 8.20 -12.90 4.10
C TYR A 93 8.00 -12.85 5.62
N ASP A 94 8.96 -12.28 6.35
CA ASP A 94 8.96 -12.23 7.82
C ASP A 94 8.18 -11.04 8.43
N GLY A 95 7.55 -10.21 7.60
CA GLY A 95 6.84 -9.01 8.05
C GLY A 95 7.76 -7.85 8.51
N LYS A 96 9.09 -8.01 8.47
CA LYS A 96 10.05 -6.96 8.88
C LYS A 96 10.46 -6.09 7.70
N THR A 97 10.51 -6.68 6.52
CA THR A 97 10.79 -5.95 5.27
C THR A 97 9.51 -5.27 4.77
N SER A 98 9.64 -4.15 4.06
CA SER A 98 8.49 -3.48 3.43
C SER A 98 7.71 -4.47 2.56
N TRP A 99 6.39 -4.55 2.80
CA TRP A 99 5.48 -5.39 2.05
C TRP A 99 5.54 -5.10 0.53
N GLN A 100 5.66 -3.83 0.13
CA GLN A 100 5.77 -3.44 -1.28
C GLN A 100 7.02 -4.01 -1.95
N VAL A 101 8.15 -4.00 -1.23
CA VAL A 101 9.42 -4.57 -1.73
C VAL A 101 9.26 -6.08 -1.93
N TYR A 102 8.69 -6.77 -0.95
CA TYR A 102 8.44 -8.20 -1.05
C TYR A 102 7.47 -8.55 -2.19
N LYS A 103 6.34 -7.84 -2.28
CA LYS A 103 5.33 -8.02 -3.34
C LYS A 103 5.92 -7.85 -4.74
N THR A 104 6.85 -6.91 -4.90
CA THR A 104 7.58 -6.69 -6.16
C THR A 104 8.49 -7.88 -6.49
N GLN A 105 9.29 -8.35 -5.52
CA GLN A 105 10.14 -9.53 -5.70
C GLN A 105 9.31 -10.78 -6.02
N PHE A 106 8.20 -10.97 -5.30
CA PHE A 106 7.26 -12.06 -5.54
C PHE A 106 6.69 -12.03 -6.97
N SER A 107 6.30 -10.85 -7.45
CA SER A 107 5.73 -10.68 -8.79
C SER A 107 6.75 -11.03 -9.89
N ILE A 108 8.01 -10.66 -9.71
CA ILE A 108 9.11 -11.01 -10.63
C ILE A 108 9.29 -12.53 -10.69
N VAL A 109 9.36 -13.20 -9.54
CA VAL A 109 9.52 -14.66 -9.45
C VAL A 109 8.31 -15.38 -10.05
N ALA A 110 7.10 -14.93 -9.74
CA ALA A 110 5.87 -15.52 -10.24
C ALA A 110 5.75 -15.40 -11.77
N ASN A 111 6.20 -14.29 -12.35
CA ASN A 111 6.26 -14.12 -13.80
C ASN A 111 7.31 -15.03 -14.44
N GLY A 112 8.51 -15.08 -13.86
CA GLY A 112 9.59 -15.95 -14.34
C GLY A 112 9.23 -17.45 -14.32
N ASN A 113 8.44 -17.87 -13.34
CA ASN A 113 7.97 -19.25 -13.21
C ASN A 113 6.64 -19.53 -13.95
N GLY A 114 6.01 -18.52 -14.57
CA GLY A 114 4.73 -18.66 -15.27
C GLY A 114 3.57 -19.12 -14.38
N TRP A 115 3.50 -18.64 -13.13
CA TRP A 115 2.46 -19.05 -12.18
C TRP A 115 1.09 -18.45 -12.53
N ASP A 116 0.07 -19.29 -12.55
CA ASP A 116 -1.33 -18.87 -12.62
C ASP A 116 -1.77 -18.21 -11.28
N PRO A 117 -2.88 -17.45 -11.25
CA PRO A 117 -3.35 -16.76 -10.05
C PRO A 117 -3.56 -17.66 -8.81
N VAL A 118 -4.02 -18.90 -9.00
CA VAL A 118 -4.24 -19.85 -7.89
C VAL A 118 -2.90 -20.36 -7.36
N THR A 119 -1.95 -20.64 -8.26
CA THR A 119 -0.58 -20.99 -7.86
C THR A 119 0.11 -19.83 -7.15
N LYS A 120 -0.08 -18.58 -7.59
CA LYS A 120 0.42 -17.39 -6.87
C LYS A 120 -0.12 -17.32 -5.45
N ALA A 121 -1.42 -17.49 -5.26
CA ALA A 121 -2.03 -17.47 -3.92
C ALA A 121 -1.44 -18.57 -3.01
N ARG A 122 -1.33 -19.80 -3.52
CA ARG A 122 -0.73 -20.92 -2.77
C ARG A 122 0.72 -20.67 -2.39
N GLN A 123 1.53 -20.18 -3.34
CA GLN A 123 2.94 -19.88 -3.09
C GLN A 123 3.09 -18.71 -2.11
N LEU A 124 2.24 -17.69 -2.21
CA LEU A 124 2.23 -16.58 -1.26
C LEU A 124 1.89 -17.07 0.15
N ALA A 125 0.84 -17.86 0.32
CA ALA A 125 0.49 -18.44 1.62
C ALA A 125 1.62 -19.32 2.19
N ALA A 126 2.27 -20.13 1.34
CA ALA A 126 3.39 -20.99 1.74
C ALA A 126 4.67 -20.22 2.09
N SER A 127 4.85 -19.02 1.55
CA SER A 127 6.00 -18.16 1.83
C SER A 127 5.90 -17.39 3.15
N LEU A 128 4.75 -17.46 3.85
CA LEU A 128 4.56 -16.80 5.15
C LEU A 128 5.06 -17.72 6.29
N PRO A 129 6.07 -17.28 7.08
CA PRO A 129 6.43 -17.94 8.32
C PRO A 129 5.31 -17.77 9.36
N THR A 130 5.33 -18.60 10.41
CA THR A 130 4.27 -18.69 11.43
C THR A 130 3.83 -17.33 12.00
N GLU A 131 4.79 -16.41 12.23
CA GLU A 131 4.53 -15.07 12.78
C GLU A 131 3.71 -14.18 11.82
N SER A 132 3.91 -14.33 10.51
CA SER A 132 3.20 -13.58 9.48
C SER A 132 1.95 -14.30 8.98
N ALA A 133 1.90 -15.63 9.13
CA ALA A 133 0.78 -16.48 8.70
C ALA A 133 -0.52 -16.24 9.47
N ASP A 134 -0.48 -15.56 10.63
CA ASP A 134 -1.68 -15.13 11.36
C ASP A 134 -2.64 -14.27 10.48
N VAL A 135 -2.13 -13.61 9.44
CA VAL A 135 -2.94 -12.85 8.47
C VAL A 135 -3.85 -13.76 7.63
N LEU A 136 -3.50 -15.03 7.47
CA LEU A 136 -4.33 -15.99 6.75
C LEU A 136 -5.63 -16.28 7.51
N ARG A 137 -5.64 -16.12 8.84
CA ARG A 137 -6.84 -16.27 9.66
C ARG A 137 -7.83 -15.12 9.52
N THR A 138 -7.39 -13.96 9.02
CA THR A 138 -8.28 -12.81 8.80
C THR A 138 -9.00 -12.89 7.46
N VAL A 139 -8.60 -13.80 6.58
CA VAL A 139 -9.19 -14.02 5.25
C VAL A 139 -10.18 -15.21 5.31
N PRO A 140 -11.41 -15.08 4.80
CA PRO A 140 -12.36 -16.19 4.71
C PRO A 140 -11.78 -17.38 3.96
N GLU A 141 -12.14 -18.60 4.34
CA GLU A 141 -11.57 -19.83 3.76
C GLU A 141 -11.82 -19.92 2.25
N GLU A 142 -12.98 -19.46 1.77
CA GLU A 142 -13.29 -19.35 0.34
C GLU A 142 -12.35 -18.41 -0.45
N GLU A 143 -11.69 -17.45 0.22
CA GLU A 143 -10.82 -16.45 -0.40
C GLU A 143 -9.33 -16.71 -0.14
N GLN A 144 -8.97 -17.74 0.63
CA GLN A 144 -7.56 -18.08 0.91
C GLN A 144 -6.76 -18.53 -0.33
N LEU A 145 -7.45 -18.87 -1.42
CA LEU A 145 -6.85 -19.15 -2.73
C LEU A 145 -6.96 -17.97 -3.71
N ASN A 146 -7.52 -16.84 -3.26
CA ASN A 146 -7.57 -15.61 -4.04
C ASN A 146 -6.33 -14.76 -3.73
N PHE A 147 -5.49 -14.57 -4.75
CA PHE A 147 -4.27 -13.79 -4.62
C PHE A 147 -4.53 -12.33 -4.22
N GLU A 148 -5.63 -11.74 -4.68
CA GLU A 148 -5.98 -10.34 -4.39
C GLU A 148 -6.37 -10.17 -2.92
N ALA A 149 -7.23 -11.04 -2.40
CA ALA A 149 -7.66 -11.03 -1.00
C ALA A 149 -6.47 -11.21 -0.03
N LEU A 150 -5.56 -12.14 -0.34
CA LEU A 150 -4.33 -12.33 0.45
C LEU A 150 -3.43 -11.10 0.41
N THR A 151 -3.29 -10.48 -0.76
CA THR A 151 -2.47 -9.27 -0.93
C THR A 151 -3.05 -8.09 -0.15
N GLU A 152 -4.37 -7.93 -0.15
CA GLU A 152 -5.06 -6.88 0.61
C GLU A 152 -4.93 -7.09 2.11
N ALA A 153 -5.12 -8.31 2.61
CA ALA A 153 -4.93 -8.60 4.03
C ALA A 153 -3.48 -8.34 4.49
N LEU A 154 -2.50 -8.69 3.66
CA LEU A 154 -1.09 -8.39 3.90
C LEU A 154 -0.80 -6.88 3.85
N GLU A 155 -1.43 -6.14 2.94
CA GLU A 155 -1.35 -4.68 2.87
C GLU A 155 -1.93 -4.00 4.12
N LEU A 156 -3.08 -4.47 4.60
CA LEU A 156 -3.72 -3.92 5.80
C LEU A 156 -2.85 -4.11 7.04
N ARG A 157 -2.17 -5.26 7.15
CA ARG A 157 -1.36 -5.59 8.33
C ARG A 157 0.07 -5.07 8.25
N PHE A 158 0.72 -5.20 7.10
CA PHE A 158 2.15 -4.91 6.89
C PHE A 158 2.41 -3.77 5.92
N GLY A 159 1.36 -3.12 5.39
CA GLY A 159 1.49 -1.96 4.52
C GLY A 159 2.23 -0.81 5.19
N GLU A 160 2.67 0.14 4.37
CA GLU A 160 3.61 1.18 4.78
C GLU A 160 3.13 2.02 5.98
N LYS A 161 1.82 2.26 6.09
CA LYS A 161 1.24 3.01 7.22
C LYS A 161 1.46 2.28 8.56
N CYS A 162 1.18 0.99 8.59
CA CYS A 162 1.37 0.14 9.76
C CYS A 162 2.85 -0.02 10.07
N LEU A 163 3.68 -0.24 9.05
CA LEU A 163 5.14 -0.33 9.19
C LEU A 163 5.74 0.95 9.79
N LYS A 164 5.40 2.12 9.26
CA LYS A 164 5.83 3.42 9.81
C LYS A 164 5.44 3.59 11.27
N GLY A 165 4.18 3.29 11.62
CA GLY A 165 3.68 3.40 12.98
C GLY A 165 4.39 2.45 13.96
N PHE A 166 4.57 1.19 13.56
CA PHE A 166 5.25 0.18 14.36
C PHE A 166 6.74 0.51 14.53
N SER A 167 7.43 0.92 13.46
CA SER A 167 8.84 1.33 13.54
C SER A 167 9.05 2.54 14.45
N ARG A 168 8.14 3.53 14.42
CA ARG A 168 8.17 4.66 15.39
C ARG A 168 8.02 4.19 16.82
N MET A 169 7.12 3.22 17.07
CA MET A 169 6.92 2.66 18.40
C MET A 169 8.15 1.87 18.87
N GLN A 170 8.71 1.03 17.99
CA GLN A 170 9.94 0.28 18.27
C GLN A 170 11.10 1.21 18.60
N LEU A 171 11.30 2.26 17.80
CA LEU A 171 12.35 3.27 18.01
C LEU A 171 12.21 3.94 19.39
N LYS A 172 10.98 4.28 19.82
CA LYS A 172 10.73 4.85 21.15
C LYS A 172 11.00 3.89 22.29
N SER A 173 10.80 2.60 22.06
CA SER A 173 11.03 1.55 23.06
C SER A 173 12.44 0.96 23.03
N LEU A 174 13.27 1.35 22.06
CA LEU A 174 14.62 0.82 21.93
C LEU A 174 15.45 1.20 23.15
N GLN A 175 16.07 0.19 23.75
CA GLN A 175 17.04 0.32 24.81
C GLN A 175 18.17 -0.67 24.55
N GLN A 176 19.41 -0.23 24.79
CA GLN A 176 20.56 -1.11 24.66
C GLN A 176 20.41 -2.32 25.60
N ARG A 177 20.49 -3.52 25.04
CA ARG A 177 20.49 -4.75 25.85
C ARG A 177 21.88 -4.98 26.47
N GLN A 178 21.94 -5.66 27.61
CA GLN A 178 23.21 -5.92 28.32
C GLN A 178 24.25 -6.67 27.47
N SER A 179 23.81 -7.46 26.49
CA SER A 179 24.65 -8.25 25.58
C SER A 179 24.84 -7.62 24.20
N GLU A 180 24.31 -6.42 23.97
CA GLU A 180 24.25 -5.79 22.66
C GLU A 180 25.35 -4.74 22.52
N THR A 181 26.08 -4.79 21.40
CA THR A 181 27.10 -3.79 21.13
C THR A 181 26.46 -2.46 20.74
N LEU A 182 27.19 -1.36 20.92
CA LEU A 182 26.73 -0.05 20.45
C LEU A 182 26.52 -0.02 18.93
N GLN A 183 27.26 -0.83 18.17
CA GLN A 183 27.13 -0.91 16.73
C GLN A 183 25.84 -1.62 16.31
N ASP A 184 25.46 -2.69 17.02
CA ASP A 184 24.19 -3.38 16.79
C ASP A 184 23.01 -2.45 17.08
N LEU A 185 23.06 -1.72 18.20
CA LEU A 185 22.05 -0.72 18.55
C LEU A 185 21.97 0.39 17.51
N ALA A 186 23.10 0.96 17.09
CA ALA A 186 23.14 2.02 16.08
C ALA A 186 22.55 1.55 14.74
N THR A 187 22.86 0.31 14.34
CA THR A 187 22.29 -0.31 13.13
C THR A 187 20.78 -0.44 13.22
N ASP A 188 20.26 -0.86 14.38
CA ASP A 188 18.81 -0.96 14.59
C ASP A 188 18.11 0.40 14.66
N VAL A 189 18.75 1.41 15.26
CA VAL A 189 18.26 2.81 15.26
C VAL A 189 18.19 3.35 13.84
N GLU A 190 19.26 3.21 13.05
CA GLU A 190 19.32 3.67 11.66
C GLU A 190 18.23 2.99 10.81
N ARG A 191 18.14 1.66 10.91
CA ARG A 191 17.13 0.88 10.18
C ARG A 191 15.71 1.31 10.55
N LEU A 192 15.40 1.48 11.84
CA LEU A 192 14.07 1.87 12.28
C LEU A 192 13.74 3.32 11.95
N SER A 193 14.71 4.23 12.00
CA SER A 193 14.53 5.63 11.59
C SER A 193 14.19 5.74 10.09
N HIS A 194 14.87 4.97 9.24
CA HIS A 194 14.55 4.90 7.81
C HIS A 194 13.13 4.40 7.53
N LEU A 195 12.66 3.41 8.29
CA LEU A 195 11.30 2.87 8.14
C LEU A 195 10.23 3.80 8.73
N ALA A 196 10.50 4.42 9.88
CA ALA A 196 9.60 5.30 10.61
C ALA A 196 9.36 6.65 9.91
N PHE A 197 10.36 7.13 9.18
CA PHE A 197 10.42 8.47 8.59
C PHE A 197 10.72 8.43 7.09
N ALA A 198 10.25 7.41 6.37
CA ALA A 198 10.51 7.24 4.94
C ALA A 198 10.10 8.46 4.07
N ASP A 199 9.13 9.26 4.53
CA ASP A 199 8.65 10.47 3.84
C ASP A 199 9.51 11.72 4.09
N CYS A 200 10.45 11.65 5.05
CA CYS A 200 11.34 12.75 5.37
C CYS A 200 12.58 12.76 4.45
N PRO A 201 13.12 13.95 4.15
CA PRO A 201 14.42 14.09 3.48
C PRO A 201 15.53 13.29 4.19
N ALA A 202 16.49 12.77 3.41
CA ALA A 202 17.54 11.88 3.93
C ALA A 202 18.34 12.52 5.07
N ASP A 203 18.71 13.79 4.94
CA ASP A 203 19.41 14.58 5.96
C ASP A 203 18.66 14.65 7.31
N VAL A 204 17.32 14.76 7.24
CA VAL A 204 16.48 14.77 8.44
C VAL A 204 16.44 13.39 9.09
N ARG A 205 16.35 12.31 8.29
CA ARG A 205 16.32 10.94 8.81
C ARG A 205 17.66 10.55 9.45
N ASP A 206 18.77 10.92 8.83
CA ASP A 206 20.12 10.64 9.33
C ASP A 206 20.33 11.37 10.67
N THR A 207 19.86 12.62 10.78
CA THR A 207 19.89 13.37 12.05
C THR A 207 19.02 12.73 13.14
N LEU A 208 17.88 12.14 12.77
CA LEU A 208 16.99 11.44 13.72
C LEU A 208 17.54 10.06 14.15
N ALA A 209 18.53 9.53 13.44
CA ALA A 209 19.18 8.26 13.75
C ALA A 209 20.46 8.40 14.60
N LEU A 210 20.88 9.64 14.90
CA LEU A 210 22.04 9.98 15.74
C LEU A 210 21.62 10.32 17.18
#